data_AF-A0A168FBE8-F1
#
_entry.id   AF-A0A168FBE8-F1
#
_cell.length_a   1.000
_cell.length_b   1.000
_cell.length_c   1.000
_cell.angle_alpha   90.00
_cell.angle_beta   90.00
_cell.angle_gamma   90.00
#
_symmetry.space_group_name_H-M   'P 1'
#
loop_
_entity.id
_entity.type
_entity.pdbx_description
1 polymer ?
#
loop_
_entity_poly.entity_id
_entity_poly.type
_entity_poly.pdbx_seq_one_letter_code
_entity_poly.pdbx_strand_id
1 'polypeptide(L)'
;MGLGPRRRRLATPSHRVLRSHSRREQAPSPSPSSDYMERLSPRQVREIRRDLVQRLREKMEEQCQKRKELQEVQEEVAEMRRAVQEQEENRAQQEAPPPGPGPAGQGQGQSDPQVVVRRRSPRLQQRQQQQQQQQQQRMPRPRPQLSRLPTITEEEIVVAVQEEQRQGKNRRRRRSRLQREKKSGSRLPATPLPTPTRTEDQITVLGPLPPPSPPRYELTTFFRFSVGLPEECTRFYHKGILDHCYLFGYALRSLMTAARELMWLPIPHFLIWRGATTRLMFLIEQSVRREHRLALVNPYKNFIIRLALERDGTIGVTARLITERNHACFWPSMLLSPRVSLELAAPVPVYIDTMPTPFSLHLRHCTSNKTILNASRARVGLKDVGSREADVLLYDHAGMVCGTPSATVYFFREGQYYTPDISTGCLAGASFAWAMERSLARQAFIPLDQICEGEKVWLSNAVNGFYRGIIARRHEVAGP
;
A
#
# COMPACT_ATOMS: atom_id res chain seq x y z
N MET A 1 -48.70 54.22 67.21
CA MET A 1 -49.86 53.82 66.38
C MET A 1 -49.34 53.12 65.13
N GLY A 2 -49.90 51.96 64.76
CA GLY A 2 -49.61 51.30 63.48
C GLY A 2 -49.23 49.82 63.61
N LEU A 3 -50.17 48.98 64.05
CA LEU A 3 -50.06 47.52 64.00
C LEU A 3 -50.54 46.99 62.63
N GLY A 4 -49.66 46.26 61.92
CA GLY A 4 -49.94 45.25 60.86
C GLY A 4 -50.55 45.71 59.52
N PRO A 5 -50.80 44.80 58.54
CA PRO A 5 -50.34 43.40 58.40
C PRO A 5 -50.02 42.94 56.93
N ARG A 6 -49.70 41.64 56.78
CA ARG A 6 -49.84 40.74 55.59
C ARG A 6 -48.86 40.84 54.40
N ARG A 7 -48.27 39.68 54.04
CA ARG A 7 -48.16 39.13 52.65
C ARG A 7 -47.78 37.63 52.70
N ARG A 8 -48.77 36.77 52.41
CA ARG A 8 -48.90 35.89 51.22
C ARG A 8 -47.78 34.88 51.01
N ARG A 9 -48.09 33.61 51.34
CA ARG A 9 -47.40 32.39 50.89
C ARG A 9 -47.70 32.15 49.41
N LEU A 10 -46.67 31.91 48.61
CA LEU A 10 -46.78 31.27 47.30
C LEU A 10 -46.06 29.93 47.37
N ALA A 11 -46.76 28.89 46.93
CA ALA A 11 -46.31 27.51 46.88
C ALA A 11 -45.29 27.31 45.74
N THR A 12 -44.19 26.65 46.05
CA THR A 12 -43.21 26.14 45.07
C THR A 12 -43.58 24.72 44.65
N PRO A 13 -43.40 24.33 43.37
CA PRO A 13 -43.80 23.02 42.89
C PRO A 13 -42.76 21.93 43.20
N SER A 14 -43.26 20.75 43.55
CA SER A 14 -42.49 19.53 43.80
C SER A 14 -41.70 19.09 42.56
N HIS A 15 -40.37 19.09 42.66
CA HIS A 15 -39.49 18.45 41.69
C HIS A 15 -39.54 16.93 41.84
N ARG A 16 -40.00 16.28 40.77
CA ARG A 16 -40.00 14.84 40.56
C ARG A 16 -38.55 14.35 40.44
N VAL A 17 -38.10 13.55 41.40
CA VAL A 17 -36.78 12.91 41.41
C VAL A 17 -36.73 11.86 40.29
N LEU A 18 -36.08 12.19 39.17
CA LEU A 18 -35.65 11.22 38.18
C LEU A 18 -34.37 10.55 38.70
N ARG A 19 -34.48 9.28 39.09
CA ARG A 19 -33.32 8.41 39.34
C ARG A 19 -32.56 8.22 38.02
N SER A 20 -31.45 8.93 37.87
CA SER A 20 -30.45 8.65 36.84
C SER A 20 -29.72 7.36 37.21
N HIS A 21 -29.89 6.32 36.40
CA HIS A 21 -29.00 5.16 36.43
C HIS A 21 -27.61 5.60 35.95
N SER A 22 -26.71 5.84 36.91
CA SER A 22 -25.27 5.97 36.66
C SER A 22 -24.76 4.67 36.05
N ARG A 23 -24.61 4.66 34.71
CA ARG A 23 -23.81 3.67 33.99
C ARG A 23 -22.36 3.92 34.38
N ARG A 24 -21.90 3.14 35.36
CA ARG A 24 -20.49 3.04 35.74
C ARG A 24 -19.75 2.50 34.52
N GLU A 25 -19.12 3.38 33.76
CA GLU A 25 -18.19 3.00 32.70
C GLU A 25 -17.07 2.18 33.34
N GLN A 26 -17.06 0.87 33.07
CA GLN A 26 -15.95 0.00 33.43
C GLN A 26 -14.76 0.42 32.57
N ALA A 27 -13.72 0.92 33.23
CA ALA A 27 -12.43 1.16 32.59
C ALA A 27 -11.98 -0.10 31.84
N PRO A 28 -11.40 0.03 30.63
CA PRO A 28 -10.93 -1.11 29.87
C PRO A 28 -9.88 -1.88 30.68
N SER A 29 -10.14 -3.18 30.85
CA SER A 29 -9.23 -4.08 31.56
C SER A 29 -7.83 -4.04 30.91
N PRO A 30 -6.75 -3.97 31.70
CA PRO A 30 -5.41 -3.95 31.16
C PRO A 30 -5.16 -5.24 30.36
N SER A 31 -4.55 -5.08 29.18
CA SER A 31 -4.16 -6.20 28.33
C SER A 31 -3.24 -7.14 29.14
N PRO A 32 -3.48 -8.46 29.16
CA PRO A 32 -2.67 -9.37 29.97
C PRO A 32 -1.20 -9.28 29.51
N SER A 33 -0.31 -8.95 30.45
CA SER A 33 1.13 -8.87 30.21
C SER A 33 1.70 -10.25 29.88
N SER A 34 2.85 -10.28 29.20
CA SER A 34 3.53 -11.53 28.82
C SER A 34 3.79 -12.47 30.01
N ASP A 35 3.96 -11.91 31.22
CA ASP A 35 4.13 -12.65 32.48
C ASP A 35 2.90 -13.46 32.91
N TYR A 36 1.71 -13.08 32.44
CA TYR A 36 0.48 -13.77 32.81
C TYR A 36 0.42 -15.18 32.21
N MET A 37 1.03 -15.38 31.04
CA MET A 37 1.04 -16.69 30.36
C MET A 37 2.02 -17.69 31.00
N GLU A 38 3.05 -17.23 31.71
CA GLU A 38 4.03 -18.10 32.38
C GLU A 38 3.51 -18.69 33.70
N ARG A 39 2.46 -18.09 34.29
CA ARG A 39 1.84 -18.55 35.55
C ARG A 39 0.68 -19.52 35.35
N LEU A 40 0.28 -19.79 34.11
CA LEU A 40 -0.83 -20.69 33.81
C LEU A 40 -0.38 -22.14 33.86
N SER A 41 -1.12 -22.97 34.58
CA SER A 41 -0.91 -24.40 34.58
C SER A 41 -1.12 -24.98 33.17
N PRO A 42 -0.47 -26.11 32.80
CA PRO A 42 -0.69 -26.78 31.52
C PRO A 42 -2.17 -27.09 31.23
N ARG A 43 -2.99 -27.31 32.27
CA ARG A 43 -4.44 -27.52 32.14
C ARG A 43 -5.16 -26.25 31.69
N GLN A 44 -4.88 -25.11 32.32
CA GLN A 44 -5.46 -23.81 31.94
C GLN A 44 -5.07 -23.41 30.52
N VAL A 45 -3.82 -23.65 30.11
CA VAL A 45 -3.38 -23.40 28.72
C VAL A 45 -4.15 -24.25 27.71
N ARG A 46 -4.46 -25.53 28.04
CA ARG A 46 -5.28 -26.39 27.17
C ARG A 46 -6.73 -25.91 27.08
N GLU A 47 -7.31 -25.46 28.19
CA GLU A 47 -8.68 -24.90 28.21
C GLU A 47 -8.78 -23.61 27.39
N ILE A 48 -7.86 -22.67 27.57
CA ILE A 48 -7.81 -21.42 26.79
C ILE A 48 -7.64 -21.72 25.30
N ARG A 49 -6.81 -22.71 24.94
CA ARG A 49 -6.66 -23.13 23.54
C ARG A 49 -7.95 -23.72 22.97
N ARG A 50 -8.67 -24.56 23.72
CA ARG A 50 -9.96 -25.12 23.28
C ARG A 50 -10.99 -24.02 23.07
N ASP A 51 -11.11 -23.09 24.01
CA ASP A 51 -12.02 -21.95 23.90
C ASP A 51 -11.68 -21.07 22.68
N LEU A 52 -10.40 -20.77 22.46
CA LEU A 52 -9.97 -20.00 21.29
C LEU A 52 -10.29 -20.70 19.97
N VAL A 53 -10.06 -22.02 19.88
CA VAL A 53 -10.39 -22.81 18.69
C VAL A 53 -11.90 -22.83 18.44
N GLN A 54 -12.70 -22.96 19.51
CA GLN A 54 -14.16 -22.93 19.42
C GLN A 54 -14.67 -21.57 18.91
N ARG A 55 -14.19 -20.46 19.47
CA ARG A 55 -14.56 -19.10 19.00
C ARG A 55 -14.12 -18.83 17.56
N LEU A 56 -12.97 -19.37 17.14
CA LEU A 56 -12.53 -19.27 15.75
C LEU A 56 -13.45 -20.06 14.81
N ARG A 57 -13.90 -21.24 15.22
CA ARG A 57 -14.86 -22.05 14.46
C ARG A 57 -16.20 -21.31 14.29
N GLU A 58 -16.74 -20.78 15.38
CA GLU A 58 -17.99 -19.98 15.36
C GLU A 58 -17.87 -18.76 14.44
N LYS A 59 -16.74 -18.03 14.49
CA LYS A 59 -16.49 -16.92 13.56
C LYS A 59 -16.38 -17.35 12.10
N MET A 60 -15.79 -18.53 11.81
CA MET A 60 -15.74 -19.05 10.45
C MET A 60 -17.12 -19.46 9.94
N GLU A 61 -17.95 -20.06 10.80
CA GLU A 61 -19.35 -20.40 10.49
C GLU A 61 -20.18 -19.13 10.24
N GLU A 62 -20.03 -18.09 11.06
CA GLU A 62 -20.65 -16.77 10.85
C GLU A 62 -20.21 -16.13 9.51
N GLN A 63 -18.91 -16.18 9.18
CA GLN A 63 -18.43 -15.69 7.88
C GLN A 63 -18.95 -16.51 6.70
N CYS A 64 -19.11 -17.83 6.87
CA CYS A 64 -19.70 -18.69 5.85
C CYS A 64 -21.16 -18.31 5.59
N GLN A 65 -21.92 -18.04 6.66
CA GLN A 65 -23.31 -17.60 6.56
C GLN A 65 -23.44 -16.24 5.87
N LYS A 66 -22.63 -15.25 6.27
CA LYS A 66 -22.58 -13.93 5.61
C LYS A 66 -22.25 -13.99 4.12
N ARG A 67 -21.44 -14.97 3.69
CA ARG A 67 -21.14 -15.20 2.28
C ARG A 67 -22.31 -15.78 1.51
N LYS A 68 -23.09 -16.68 2.11
CA LYS A 68 -24.33 -17.20 1.51
C LYS A 68 -25.35 -16.08 1.32
N GLU A 69 -25.58 -15.28 2.37
CA GLU A 69 -26.47 -14.11 2.31
C GLU A 69 -26.03 -13.11 1.23
N LEU A 70 -24.73 -12.82 1.14
CA LEU A 70 -24.21 -11.94 0.08
C LEU A 70 -24.38 -12.53 -1.32
N GLN A 71 -24.31 -13.85 -1.48
CA GLN A 71 -24.55 -14.52 -2.74
C GLN A 71 -26.02 -14.46 -3.15
N GLU A 72 -26.94 -14.68 -2.21
CA GLU A 72 -28.39 -14.55 -2.42
C GLU A 72 -28.75 -13.13 -2.88
N VAL A 73 -28.24 -12.10 -2.20
CA VAL A 73 -28.43 -10.69 -2.61
C VAL A 73 -27.87 -10.42 -4.01
N GLN A 74 -26.74 -11.03 -4.38
CA GLN A 74 -26.18 -10.87 -5.73
C GLN A 74 -27.03 -11.53 -6.81
N GLU A 75 -27.63 -12.67 -6.51
CA GLU A 75 -28.57 -13.36 -7.40
C GLU A 75 -29.85 -12.53 -7.59
N GLU A 76 -30.44 -11.99 -6.52
CA GLU A 76 -31.59 -11.07 -6.61
C GLU A 76 -31.29 -9.81 -7.44
N VAL A 77 -30.13 -9.19 -7.23
CA VAL A 77 -29.70 -8.01 -8.03
C VAL A 77 -29.51 -8.38 -9.50
N ALA A 78 -29.02 -9.58 -9.80
CA ALA A 78 -28.89 -10.05 -11.17
C ALA A 78 -30.25 -10.27 -11.83
N GLU A 79 -31.23 -10.80 -11.10
CA GLU A 79 -32.61 -10.96 -11.58
C GLU A 79 -33.30 -9.61 -11.83
N MET A 80 -33.18 -8.66 -10.91
CA MET A 80 -33.72 -7.30 -11.12
C MET A 80 -33.14 -6.64 -12.37
N ARG A 81 -31.84 -6.81 -12.65
CA ARG A 81 -31.21 -6.26 -13.86
C ARG A 81 -31.76 -6.89 -15.14
N ARG A 82 -32.03 -8.21 -15.14
CA ARG A 82 -32.67 -8.89 -16.28
C ARG A 82 -34.08 -8.35 -16.51
N ALA A 83 -34.86 -8.17 -15.45
CA ALA A 83 -36.21 -7.62 -15.55
C ALA A 83 -36.23 -6.18 -16.09
N VAL A 84 -35.29 -5.32 -15.66
CA VAL A 84 -35.16 -3.96 -16.20
C VAL A 84 -34.80 -4.00 -17.69
N GLN A 85 -33.84 -4.86 -18.07
CA GLN A 85 -33.45 -4.99 -19.48
C GLN A 85 -34.62 -5.47 -20.36
N GLU A 86 -35.41 -6.45 -19.88
CA GLU A 86 -36.59 -6.93 -20.59
C GLU A 86 -37.67 -5.85 -20.74
N GLN A 87 -37.87 -5.01 -19.72
CA GLN A 87 -38.75 -3.83 -19.82
C GLN A 87 -38.26 -2.81 -20.83
N GLU A 88 -36.97 -2.53 -20.89
CA GLU A 88 -36.38 -1.62 -21.88
C GLU A 88 -36.53 -2.16 -23.32
N GLU A 89 -36.32 -3.47 -23.52
CA GLU A 89 -36.51 -4.13 -24.81
C GLU A 89 -37.99 -4.10 -25.25
N ASN A 90 -38.93 -4.38 -24.35
CA ASN A 90 -40.37 -4.29 -24.63
C ASN A 90 -40.81 -2.86 -24.95
N ARG A 91 -40.26 -1.87 -24.23
CA ARG A 91 -40.53 -0.45 -24.49
C ARG A 91 -40.00 -0.02 -25.87
N ALA A 92 -38.80 -0.44 -26.24
CA ALA A 92 -38.22 -0.17 -27.54
C ALA A 92 -39.04 -0.77 -28.70
N GLN A 93 -39.67 -1.94 -28.49
CA GLN A 93 -40.58 -2.55 -29.47
C GLN A 93 -41.90 -1.78 -29.61
N GLN A 94 -42.43 -1.21 -28.52
CA GLN A 94 -43.67 -0.42 -28.54
C GLN A 94 -43.46 0.99 -29.12
N GLU A 95 -42.31 1.61 -28.88
CA GLU A 95 -41.96 2.94 -29.41
C GLU A 95 -41.43 2.90 -30.86
N ALA A 96 -41.31 1.71 -31.47
CA ALA A 96 -40.92 1.58 -32.87
C ALA A 96 -41.98 2.28 -33.75
N PRO A 97 -41.59 3.31 -34.53
CA PRO A 97 -42.55 4.04 -35.35
C PRO A 97 -43.22 3.09 -36.33
N PRO A 98 -44.54 3.21 -36.55
CA PRO A 98 -45.23 2.39 -37.54
C PRO A 98 -44.54 2.56 -38.89
N PRO A 99 -44.44 1.49 -39.71
CA PRO A 99 -43.86 1.60 -41.04
C PRO A 99 -44.59 2.72 -41.79
N GLY A 100 -43.83 3.78 -42.12
CA GLY A 100 -44.40 4.96 -42.74
C GLY A 100 -45.16 4.60 -44.02
N PRO A 101 -46.23 5.34 -44.35
CA PRO A 101 -47.01 5.07 -45.55
C PRO A 101 -46.08 5.10 -46.77
N GLY A 102 -46.01 3.96 -47.46
CA GLY A 102 -45.26 3.83 -48.70
C GLY A 102 -45.70 4.92 -49.69
N PRO A 103 -44.77 5.50 -50.46
CA PRO A 103 -45.06 6.64 -51.32
C PRO A 103 -46.16 6.27 -52.33
N ALA A 104 -47.35 6.84 -52.12
CA ALA A 104 -48.45 6.78 -53.06
C ALA A 104 -48.04 7.52 -54.34
N GLY A 105 -48.15 6.82 -55.46
CA GLY A 105 -47.72 7.31 -56.77
C GLY A 105 -48.51 8.53 -57.25
N GLN A 106 -47.80 9.41 -57.94
CA GLN A 106 -48.38 10.34 -58.90
C GLN A 106 -47.61 10.22 -60.22
N GLY A 107 -48.34 9.86 -61.27
CA GLY A 107 -48.39 10.64 -62.51
C GLY A 107 -47.20 10.59 -63.46
N GLN A 108 -47.23 9.58 -64.35
CA GLN A 108 -47.05 9.67 -65.80
C GLN A 108 -46.00 10.64 -66.38
N GLY A 109 -44.90 10.03 -66.84
CA GLY A 109 -44.06 10.55 -67.91
C GLY A 109 -43.35 9.36 -68.57
N GLN A 110 -43.80 8.97 -69.76
CA GLN A 110 -43.20 7.90 -70.56
C GLN A 110 -41.75 8.25 -70.91
N SER A 111 -40.81 7.46 -70.42
CA SER A 111 -39.59 7.06 -71.11
C SER A 111 -38.89 6.00 -70.26
N ASP A 112 -38.44 4.94 -70.94
CA ASP A 112 -37.69 3.81 -70.38
C ASP A 112 -36.67 4.24 -69.32
N PRO A 113 -36.60 3.49 -68.21
CA PRO A 113 -35.32 3.38 -67.51
C PRO A 113 -34.96 1.92 -67.24
N GLN A 114 -33.74 1.61 -67.67
CA GLN A 114 -32.98 0.45 -67.25
C GLN A 114 -33.07 0.23 -65.73
N VAL A 115 -33.25 -1.03 -65.35
CA VAL A 115 -33.19 -1.53 -63.99
C VAL A 115 -31.79 -1.28 -63.42
N VAL A 116 -31.59 -0.12 -62.81
CA VAL A 116 -30.42 0.15 -61.96
C VAL A 116 -30.77 -0.29 -60.54
N VAL A 117 -30.39 -1.52 -60.22
CA VAL A 117 -30.30 -2.01 -58.84
C VAL A 117 -29.37 -1.07 -58.09
N ARG A 118 -29.92 -0.13 -57.31
CA ARG A 118 -29.16 0.67 -56.35
C ARG A 118 -28.59 -0.26 -55.29
N ARG A 119 -27.39 -0.77 -55.56
CA ARG A 119 -26.52 -1.40 -54.57
C ARG A 119 -26.42 -0.46 -53.38
N ARG A 120 -26.87 -0.89 -52.20
CA ARG A 120 -26.63 -0.19 -50.94
C ARG A 120 -25.14 0.17 -50.90
N SER A 121 -24.84 1.45 -50.66
CA SER A 121 -23.47 1.94 -50.68
C SER A 121 -22.61 1.10 -49.72
N PRO A 122 -21.50 0.49 -50.16
CA PRO A 122 -20.65 -0.37 -49.34
C PRO A 122 -20.23 0.29 -48.03
N ARG A 123 -20.16 1.63 -48.00
CA ARG A 123 -19.83 2.44 -46.83
C ARG A 123 -20.84 2.32 -45.68
N LEU A 124 -22.13 2.13 -45.99
CA LEU A 124 -23.18 2.00 -44.97
C LEU A 124 -23.14 0.60 -44.35
N GLN A 125 -22.88 -0.42 -45.16
CA GLN A 125 -22.70 -1.79 -44.70
C GLN A 125 -21.41 -1.93 -43.87
N GLN A 126 -20.33 -1.26 -44.29
CA GLN A 126 -19.06 -1.24 -43.56
C GLN A 126 -19.17 -0.48 -42.22
N ARG A 127 -19.94 0.61 -42.16
CA ARG A 127 -20.23 1.31 -40.89
C ARG A 127 -21.04 0.46 -39.92
N GLN A 128 -22.05 -0.27 -40.40
CA GLN A 128 -22.80 -1.22 -39.58
C GLN A 128 -21.91 -2.35 -39.06
N GLN A 129 -21.03 -2.90 -39.91
CA GLN A 129 -20.10 -3.94 -39.51
C GLN A 129 -19.06 -3.44 -38.48
N GLN A 130 -18.55 -2.22 -38.63
CA GLN A 130 -17.66 -1.61 -37.64
C GLN A 130 -18.34 -1.35 -36.30
N GLN A 131 -19.60 -0.90 -36.30
CA GLN A 131 -20.35 -0.72 -35.05
C GLN A 131 -20.60 -2.05 -34.34
N GLN A 132 -20.95 -3.11 -35.06
CA GLN A 132 -21.11 -4.45 -34.47
C GLN A 132 -19.78 -4.99 -33.92
N GLN A 133 -18.65 -4.78 -34.62
CA GLN A 133 -17.34 -5.18 -34.10
C GLN A 133 -16.94 -4.38 -32.85
N GLN A 134 -17.21 -3.07 -32.80
CA GLN A 134 -16.94 -2.26 -31.60
C GLN A 134 -17.80 -2.68 -30.40
N GLN A 135 -19.06 -3.06 -30.62
CA GLN A 135 -19.92 -3.59 -29.56
C GLN A 135 -19.42 -4.96 -29.05
N GLN A 136 -19.00 -5.85 -29.94
CA GLN A 136 -18.41 -7.14 -29.54
C GLN A 136 -17.08 -7.00 -28.79
N GLN A 137 -16.30 -5.96 -29.09
CA GLN A 137 -15.05 -5.67 -28.37
C GLN A 137 -15.27 -5.00 -27.00
N ARG A 138 -16.44 -4.38 -26.77
CA ARG A 138 -16.81 -3.76 -25.49
C ARG A 138 -17.47 -4.72 -24.49
N MET A 139 -17.87 -5.92 -24.93
CA MET A 139 -18.36 -6.95 -24.02
C MET A 139 -17.20 -7.46 -23.15
N PRO A 140 -17.33 -7.47 -21.80
CA PRO A 140 -16.31 -8.05 -20.94
C PRO A 140 -16.15 -9.53 -21.30
N ARG A 141 -14.91 -9.95 -21.60
CA ARG A 141 -14.60 -11.36 -21.87
C ARG A 141 -15.16 -12.21 -20.71
N PRO A 142 -15.87 -13.31 -20.99
CA PRO A 142 -16.30 -14.22 -19.94
C PRO A 142 -15.07 -14.64 -19.14
N ARG A 143 -15.13 -14.47 -17.81
CA ARG A 143 -14.07 -14.93 -16.91
C ARG A 143 -13.82 -16.40 -17.22
N PRO A 144 -12.56 -16.84 -17.40
CA PRO A 144 -12.26 -18.25 -17.56
C PRO A 144 -12.87 -18.99 -16.38
N GLN A 145 -13.69 -20.01 -16.67
CA GLN A 145 -14.21 -20.90 -15.64
C GLN A 145 -12.99 -21.43 -14.88
N LEU A 146 -12.94 -21.13 -13.58
CA LEU A 146 -11.96 -21.68 -12.66
C LEU A 146 -12.15 -23.19 -12.67
N SER A 147 -11.33 -23.87 -13.49
CA SER A 147 -11.13 -25.30 -13.38
C SER A 147 -10.70 -25.60 -11.94
N ARG A 148 -11.43 -26.54 -11.32
CA ARG A 148 -11.29 -26.95 -9.93
C ARG A 148 -9.80 -27.11 -9.59
N LEU A 149 -9.32 -26.30 -8.65
CA LEU A 149 -8.00 -26.48 -8.05
C LEU A 149 -7.94 -27.88 -7.42
N PRO A 150 -6.80 -28.58 -7.50
CA PRO A 150 -6.65 -29.88 -6.86
C PRO A 150 -6.82 -29.72 -5.35
N THR A 151 -7.71 -30.53 -4.79
CA THR A 151 -7.93 -30.64 -3.36
C THR A 151 -6.67 -31.29 -2.77
N ILE A 152 -5.86 -30.50 -2.06
CA ILE A 152 -4.73 -31.03 -1.29
C ILE A 152 -5.32 -31.97 -0.23
N THR A 153 -4.91 -33.23 -0.24
CA THR A 153 -5.44 -34.23 0.70
C THR A 153 -4.77 -34.08 2.07
N GLU A 154 -5.44 -34.52 3.14
CA GLU A 154 -4.85 -34.52 4.49
C GLU A 154 -3.53 -35.31 4.54
N GLU A 155 -3.38 -36.33 3.70
CA GLU A 155 -2.15 -37.12 3.58
C GLU A 155 -0.97 -36.30 3.04
N GLU A 156 -1.19 -35.44 2.04
CA GLU A 156 -0.15 -34.55 1.50
C GLU A 156 0.32 -33.52 2.54
N ILE A 157 -0.60 -33.05 3.39
CA ILE A 157 -0.27 -32.15 4.50
C ILE A 157 0.57 -32.87 5.56
N VAL A 158 0.22 -34.12 5.90
CA VAL A 158 0.97 -34.93 6.87
C VAL A 158 2.39 -35.22 6.37
N VAL A 159 2.57 -35.55 5.08
CA VAL A 159 3.89 -35.79 4.48
C VAL A 159 4.74 -34.51 4.52
N ALA A 160 4.16 -33.36 4.17
CA ALA A 160 4.88 -32.08 4.21
C ALA A 160 5.36 -31.72 5.62
N VAL A 161 4.53 -31.96 6.64
CA VAL A 161 4.89 -31.72 8.05
C VAL A 161 5.99 -32.68 8.52
N GLN A 162 5.95 -33.95 8.11
CA GLN A 162 6.98 -34.93 8.46
C GLN A 162 8.34 -34.62 7.82
N GLU A 163 8.35 -34.15 6.56
CA GLU A 163 9.58 -33.69 5.90
C GLU A 163 10.19 -32.48 6.60
N GLU A 164 9.37 -31.51 7.01
CA GLU A 164 9.86 -30.32 7.72
C GLU A 164 10.50 -30.70 9.06
N GLN A 165 9.89 -31.63 9.80
CA GLN A 165 10.45 -32.15 11.05
C GLN A 165 11.80 -32.88 10.83
N ARG A 166 11.93 -33.65 9.74
CA ARG A 166 13.19 -34.31 9.35
C ARG A 166 14.27 -33.27 9.02
N GLN A 167 13.93 -32.23 8.23
CA GLN A 167 14.85 -31.15 7.89
C GLN A 167 15.31 -30.35 9.13
N GLY A 168 14.40 -30.12 10.08
CA GLY A 168 14.70 -29.48 11.37
C GLY A 168 15.72 -30.27 12.21
N LYS A 169 15.58 -31.59 12.29
CA LYS A 169 16.54 -32.48 12.97
C LYS A 169 17.93 -32.44 12.31
N ASN A 170 17.98 -32.45 10.97
CA ASN A 170 19.25 -32.36 10.22
C ASN A 170 19.97 -31.02 10.44
N ARG A 171 19.23 -29.91 10.51
CA ARG A 171 19.80 -28.58 10.81
C ARG A 171 20.41 -28.50 12.21
N ARG A 172 19.76 -29.10 13.22
CA ARG A 172 20.29 -29.17 14.59
C ARG A 172 21.60 -29.98 14.64
N ARG A 173 21.64 -31.15 13.98
CA ARG A 173 22.87 -31.98 13.87
C ARG A 173 24.03 -31.23 13.21
N ARG A 174 23.77 -30.50 12.12
CA ARG A 174 24.80 -29.67 11.46
C ARG A 174 25.33 -28.55 12.37
N ARG A 175 24.46 -27.86 13.13
CA ARG A 175 24.90 -26.84 14.09
C ARG A 175 25.75 -27.41 15.22
N SER A 176 25.37 -28.56 15.76
CA SER A 176 26.16 -29.24 16.79
C SER A 176 27.54 -29.68 16.28
N ARG A 177 27.64 -30.12 15.02
CA ARG A 177 28.92 -30.47 14.38
C ARG A 177 29.84 -29.26 14.21
N LEU A 178 29.30 -28.15 13.68
CA LEU A 178 30.06 -26.90 13.53
C LEU A 178 30.53 -26.31 14.87
N GLN A 179 29.74 -26.46 15.94
CA GLN A 179 30.17 -26.05 17.29
C GLN A 179 31.27 -26.95 17.87
N ARG A 180 31.29 -28.25 17.53
CA ARG A 180 32.38 -29.15 17.93
C ARG A 180 33.67 -28.84 17.18
N GLU A 181 33.58 -28.60 15.87
CA GLU A 181 34.74 -28.22 15.03
C GLU A 181 35.35 -26.87 15.45
N LYS A 182 34.53 -25.91 15.91
CA LYS A 182 35.03 -24.66 16.51
C LYS A 182 35.70 -24.84 17.88
N LYS A 183 35.30 -25.85 18.66
CA LYS A 183 35.92 -26.14 19.97
C LYS A 183 37.20 -26.95 19.86
N SER A 184 37.39 -27.72 18.79
CA SER A 184 38.61 -28.50 18.54
C SER A 184 39.72 -27.68 17.87
N GLY A 185 39.85 -26.39 18.20
CA GLY A 185 40.82 -25.47 17.61
C GLY A 185 42.26 -26.00 17.69
N SER A 186 42.67 -26.66 16.62
CA SER A 186 44.03 -27.05 16.32
C SER A 186 44.89 -25.80 16.18
N ARG A 187 45.88 -25.66 17.05
CA ARG A 187 46.92 -24.63 16.98
C ARG A 187 47.77 -24.89 15.74
N LEU A 188 47.64 -24.06 14.71
CA LEU A 188 48.63 -24.00 13.64
C LEU A 188 49.86 -23.21 14.12
N PRO A 189 51.08 -23.66 13.77
CA PRO A 189 52.31 -22.98 14.17
C PRO A 189 52.47 -21.65 13.42
N ALA A 190 53.02 -20.67 14.12
CA ALA A 190 53.28 -19.33 13.62
C ALA A 190 54.37 -19.35 12.54
N THR A 191 54.04 -18.81 11.37
CA THR A 191 55.01 -18.53 10.29
C THR A 191 55.80 -17.27 10.64
N PRO A 192 57.14 -17.25 10.52
CA PRO A 192 57.95 -16.08 10.85
C PRO A 192 57.78 -14.96 9.82
N LEU A 193 57.77 -13.71 10.31
CA LEU A 193 57.75 -12.48 9.51
C LEU A 193 59.03 -12.33 8.68
N PRO A 194 58.95 -11.86 7.42
CA PRO A 194 60.12 -11.47 6.65
C PRO A 194 60.60 -10.07 7.05
N THR A 195 61.91 -9.96 7.25
CA THR A 195 62.67 -8.71 7.45
C THR A 195 62.66 -7.84 6.18
N PRO A 196 62.68 -6.49 6.32
CA PRO A 196 62.65 -5.58 5.19
C PRO A 196 64.06 -5.40 4.60
N THR A 197 64.29 -5.91 3.40
CA THR A 197 65.42 -5.49 2.56
C THR A 197 65.06 -4.21 1.80
N ARG A 198 65.84 -3.17 2.09
CA ARG A 198 65.89 -1.89 1.39
C ARG A 198 66.49 -2.12 0.00
N THR A 199 65.69 -1.93 -1.04
CA THR A 199 66.15 -1.92 -2.43
C THR A 199 65.63 -0.66 -3.12
N GLU A 200 66.52 -0.11 -3.93
CA GLU A 200 66.53 1.21 -4.52
C GLU A 200 65.44 1.44 -5.57
N ASP A 201 65.21 2.74 -5.82
CA ASP A 201 64.34 3.38 -6.79
C ASP A 201 64.18 2.62 -8.11
N GLN A 202 63.04 1.94 -8.27
CA GLN A 202 62.44 1.68 -9.57
C GLN A 202 61.14 2.51 -9.67
N ILE A 203 61.18 3.53 -10.53
CA ILE A 203 59.99 4.29 -10.94
C ILE A 203 59.14 3.35 -11.80
N THR A 204 58.26 2.60 -11.14
CA THR A 204 57.20 1.84 -11.79
C THR A 204 56.22 2.83 -12.39
N VAL A 205 56.18 2.93 -13.71
CA VAL A 205 55.15 3.65 -14.46
C VAL A 205 53.80 3.03 -14.07
N LEU A 206 53.08 3.69 -13.17
CA LEU A 206 51.73 3.28 -12.76
C LEU A 206 50.85 3.35 -14.00
N GLY A 207 50.45 2.17 -14.51
CA GLY A 207 49.44 2.08 -15.55
C GLY A 207 48.16 2.81 -15.14
N PRO A 208 47.28 3.16 -16.11
CA PRO A 208 46.07 3.91 -15.83
C PRO A 208 45.28 3.23 -14.73
N LEU A 209 45.00 3.96 -13.64
CA LEU A 209 44.20 3.49 -12.53
C LEU A 209 42.90 2.90 -13.09
N PRO A 210 42.49 1.70 -12.65
CA PRO A 210 41.23 1.13 -13.08
C PRO A 210 40.11 2.13 -12.78
N PRO A 211 39.12 2.27 -13.69
CA PRO A 211 38.04 3.22 -13.48
C PRO A 211 37.39 2.96 -12.12
N PRO A 212 37.08 4.02 -11.34
CA PRO A 212 36.52 3.85 -10.00
C PRO A 212 35.28 2.96 -10.09
N SER A 213 35.22 1.94 -9.23
CA SER A 213 34.06 1.06 -9.17
C SER A 213 32.80 1.91 -8.97
N PRO A 214 31.73 1.69 -9.76
CA PRO A 214 30.52 2.50 -9.64
C PRO A 214 30.02 2.45 -8.19
N PRO A 215 29.49 3.57 -7.66
CA PRO A 215 29.02 3.63 -6.28
C PRO A 215 28.01 2.52 -6.04
N ARG A 216 28.27 1.70 -5.02
CA ARG A 216 27.37 0.61 -4.63
C ARG A 216 26.18 1.22 -3.89
N TYR A 217 25.04 1.27 -4.56
CA TYR A 217 23.76 1.58 -3.94
C TYR A 217 22.76 0.45 -4.20
N GLU A 218 21.67 0.48 -3.45
CA GLU A 218 20.60 -0.51 -3.49
C GLU A 218 19.31 0.17 -3.98
N LEU A 219 18.49 -0.58 -4.71
CA LEU A 219 17.08 -0.23 -4.88
C LEU A 219 16.33 -0.66 -3.63
N THR A 220 15.52 0.24 -3.08
CA THR A 220 14.86 0.01 -1.79
C THR A 220 13.38 0.30 -1.88
N THR A 221 12.58 -0.39 -1.07
CA THR A 221 11.20 0.00 -0.82
C THR A 221 10.85 -0.32 0.62
N PHE A 222 9.94 0.49 1.18
CA PHE A 222 9.53 0.41 2.56
C PHE A 222 8.03 0.25 2.61
N PHE A 223 7.54 -0.70 3.40
CA PHE A 223 6.13 -0.87 3.63
C PHE A 223 5.82 -1.37 5.03
N ARG A 224 4.57 -1.16 5.47
CA ARG A 224 4.09 -1.62 6.77
C ARG A 224 3.75 -3.11 6.70
N PHE A 225 4.14 -3.84 7.73
CA PHE A 225 3.63 -5.17 8.02
C PHE A 225 2.85 -5.16 9.34
N SER A 226 1.63 -5.70 9.32
CA SER A 226 0.86 -6.00 10.53
C SER A 226 -0.23 -7.03 10.25
N VAL A 227 -0.41 -7.98 11.16
CA VAL A 227 -1.51 -8.95 11.11
C VAL A 227 -2.86 -8.28 11.39
N GLY A 228 -2.84 -7.10 12.02
CA GLY A 228 -4.02 -6.29 12.29
C GLY A 228 -4.34 -5.26 11.21
N LEU A 229 -3.74 -5.33 10.01
CA LEU A 229 -4.24 -4.52 8.89
C LEU A 229 -5.68 -4.97 8.56
N PRO A 230 -6.59 -4.05 8.24
CA PRO A 230 -7.97 -4.37 7.86
C PRO A 230 -8.07 -5.47 6.77
N GLU A 231 -9.19 -6.19 6.70
CA GLU A 231 -9.35 -7.23 5.67
C GLU A 231 -9.43 -6.66 4.24
N GLU A 232 -9.88 -5.40 4.10
CA GLU A 232 -9.96 -4.69 2.81
C GLU A 232 -8.59 -4.60 2.10
N CYS A 233 -7.52 -4.74 2.87
CA CYS A 233 -6.12 -4.67 2.46
C CYS A 233 -5.65 -5.91 1.69
N THR A 234 -6.36 -7.03 1.88
CA THR A 234 -5.92 -8.39 1.51
C THR A 234 -6.51 -8.87 0.19
N ARG A 235 -7.53 -8.17 -0.35
CA ARG A 235 -8.34 -8.65 -1.48
C ARG A 235 -7.59 -8.83 -2.81
N PHE A 236 -6.40 -8.27 -2.94
CA PHE A 236 -5.65 -8.25 -4.20
C PHE A 236 -4.52 -9.29 -4.28
N TYR A 237 -4.20 -10.00 -3.19
CA TYR A 237 -3.04 -10.90 -3.16
C TYR A 237 -3.43 -12.33 -2.74
N HIS A 238 -2.51 -13.26 -2.99
CA HIS A 238 -2.66 -14.65 -2.57
C HIS A 238 -2.76 -14.73 -1.05
N LYS A 239 -3.73 -15.53 -0.54
CA LYS A 239 -3.90 -15.80 0.88
C LYS A 239 -2.55 -16.09 1.56
N GLY A 240 -2.18 -15.32 2.58
CA GLY A 240 -0.98 -15.58 3.39
C GLY A 240 -0.33 -14.33 3.95
N ILE A 241 0.97 -14.41 4.29
CA ILE A 241 1.67 -13.31 4.98
C ILE A 241 1.73 -11.99 4.19
N LEU A 242 1.56 -12.02 2.86
CA LEU A 242 1.56 -10.81 2.04
C LEU A 242 0.29 -9.96 2.22
N ASP A 243 -0.80 -10.58 2.66
CA ASP A 243 -2.03 -9.88 3.00
C ASP A 243 -1.83 -8.91 4.16
N HIS A 244 -0.84 -9.20 4.99
CA HIS A 244 -0.42 -8.37 6.11
C HIS A 244 0.63 -7.32 5.72
N CYS A 245 0.98 -7.20 4.43
CA CYS A 245 1.92 -6.21 3.90
C CYS A 245 1.17 -5.09 3.16
N TYR A 246 1.17 -3.88 3.70
CA TYR A 246 0.49 -2.74 3.11
C TYR A 246 1.09 -2.37 1.75
N LEU A 247 0.26 -2.34 0.69
CA LEU A 247 0.64 -2.00 -0.69
C LEU A 247 1.77 -2.84 -1.29
N PHE A 248 1.95 -4.09 -0.85
CA PHE A 248 3.07 -4.94 -1.25
C PHE A 248 3.27 -5.04 -2.77
N GLY A 249 2.24 -5.35 -3.54
CA GLY A 249 2.38 -5.47 -4.99
C GLY A 249 2.65 -4.14 -5.70
N TYR A 250 2.20 -3.00 -5.15
CA TYR A 250 2.61 -1.68 -5.65
C TYR A 250 4.09 -1.41 -5.34
N ALA A 251 4.57 -1.84 -4.16
CA ALA A 251 5.98 -1.74 -3.80
C ALA A 251 6.86 -2.58 -4.74
N LEU A 252 6.44 -3.80 -5.09
CA LEU A 252 7.14 -4.63 -6.09
C LEU A 252 7.12 -4.00 -7.49
N ARG A 253 5.97 -3.47 -7.94
CA ARG A 253 5.89 -2.76 -9.23
C ARG A 253 6.84 -1.57 -9.29
N SER A 254 6.91 -0.78 -8.21
CA SER A 254 7.83 0.36 -8.10
C SER A 254 9.31 -0.10 -8.22
N LEU A 255 9.70 -1.18 -7.52
CA LEU A 255 11.03 -1.78 -7.67
C LEU A 255 11.31 -2.28 -9.10
N MET A 256 10.34 -2.92 -9.75
CA MET A 256 10.48 -3.38 -11.14
C MET A 256 10.68 -2.22 -12.12
N THR A 257 9.91 -1.14 -11.96
CA THR A 257 10.05 0.08 -12.78
C THR A 257 11.42 0.70 -12.57
N ALA A 258 11.85 0.87 -11.31
CA ALA A 258 13.17 1.41 -10.98
C ALA A 258 14.30 0.57 -11.57
N ALA A 259 14.22 -0.77 -11.45
CA ALA A 259 15.22 -1.68 -11.99
C ALA A 259 15.30 -1.61 -13.52
N ARG A 260 14.17 -1.42 -14.22
CA ARG A 260 14.17 -1.24 -15.68
C ARG A 260 14.80 0.09 -16.09
N GLU A 261 14.40 1.19 -15.46
CA GLU A 261 14.95 2.52 -15.79
C GLU A 261 16.44 2.64 -15.47
N LEU A 262 16.93 1.90 -14.47
CA LEU A 262 18.37 1.83 -14.12
C LEU A 262 19.13 0.70 -14.84
N MET A 263 18.48 -0.06 -15.71
CA MET A 263 19.09 -1.19 -16.44
C MET A 263 19.64 -2.31 -15.53
N TRP A 264 19.00 -2.58 -14.40
CA TRP A 264 19.33 -3.69 -13.49
C TRP A 264 18.58 -4.97 -13.89
N LEU A 265 18.95 -5.52 -15.05
CA LEU A 265 18.27 -6.64 -15.71
C LEU A 265 18.04 -7.91 -14.85
N PRO A 266 18.92 -8.30 -13.90
CA PRO A 266 18.67 -9.47 -13.05
C PRO A 266 17.40 -9.35 -12.19
N ILE A 267 17.02 -8.14 -11.79
CA ILE A 267 15.90 -7.91 -10.88
C ILE A 267 14.55 -8.20 -11.53
N PRO A 268 14.19 -7.65 -12.71
CA PRO A 268 12.96 -8.01 -13.38
C PRO A 268 12.84 -9.52 -13.62
N HIS A 269 13.93 -10.19 -13.98
CA HIS A 269 13.95 -11.64 -14.15
C HIS A 269 13.62 -12.38 -12.84
N PHE A 270 14.25 -11.96 -11.73
CA PHE A 270 13.92 -12.52 -10.41
C PHE A 270 12.47 -12.25 -10.03
N LEU A 271 11.98 -11.00 -10.12
CA LEU A 271 10.65 -10.63 -9.63
C LEU A 271 9.49 -11.24 -10.44
N ILE A 272 9.74 -11.63 -11.69
CA ILE A 272 8.75 -12.31 -12.56
C ILE A 272 8.77 -13.84 -12.32
N TRP A 273 9.84 -14.38 -11.73
CA TRP A 273 9.95 -15.81 -11.49
C TRP A 273 8.80 -16.32 -10.58
N ARG A 274 8.17 -17.44 -10.95
CA ARG A 274 6.96 -17.97 -10.27
C ARG A 274 7.12 -18.18 -8.77
N GLY A 275 8.34 -18.47 -8.29
CA GLY A 275 8.61 -18.66 -6.86
C GLY A 275 9.10 -17.40 -6.12
N ALA A 276 9.21 -16.25 -6.80
CA ALA A 276 9.77 -15.03 -6.21
C ALA A 276 8.90 -14.53 -5.05
N THR A 277 7.57 -14.55 -5.26
CA THR A 277 6.58 -14.21 -4.23
C THR A 277 6.72 -15.11 -3.00
N THR A 278 6.77 -16.44 -3.19
CA THR A 278 6.96 -17.41 -2.10
C THR A 278 8.29 -17.19 -1.37
N ARG A 279 9.36 -16.88 -2.10
CA ARG A 279 10.67 -16.58 -1.52
C ARG A 279 10.63 -15.30 -0.70
N LEU A 280 10.02 -14.23 -1.21
CA LEU A 280 9.86 -12.96 -0.50
C LEU A 280 8.99 -13.11 0.74
N MET A 281 7.88 -13.85 0.66
CA MET A 281 7.04 -14.22 1.81
C MET A 281 7.87 -14.83 2.92
N PHE A 282 8.64 -15.86 2.59
CA PHE A 282 9.50 -16.54 3.55
C PHE A 282 10.55 -15.61 4.16
N LEU A 283 11.18 -14.74 3.36
CA LEU A 283 12.17 -13.79 3.86
C LEU A 283 11.56 -12.74 4.79
N ILE A 284 10.39 -12.19 4.44
CA ILE A 284 9.64 -11.24 5.26
C ILE A 284 9.25 -11.90 6.58
N GLU A 285 8.66 -13.10 6.52
CA GLU A 285 8.27 -13.88 7.69
C GLU A 285 9.45 -14.12 8.64
N GLN A 286 10.57 -14.57 8.08
CA GLN A 286 11.78 -14.79 8.87
C GLN A 286 12.29 -13.51 9.51
N SER A 287 12.28 -12.39 8.80
CA SER A 287 12.73 -11.10 9.32
C SER A 287 11.85 -10.62 10.47
N VAL A 288 10.52 -10.69 10.29
CA VAL A 288 9.53 -10.34 11.32
C VAL A 288 9.64 -11.24 12.56
N ARG A 289 9.78 -12.56 12.38
CA ARG A 289 9.94 -13.50 13.50
C ARG A 289 11.26 -13.29 14.27
N ARG A 290 12.33 -12.88 13.58
CA ARG A 290 13.62 -12.56 14.22
C ARG A 290 13.49 -11.33 15.10
N GLU A 291 12.81 -10.30 14.60
CA GLU A 291 12.56 -9.07 15.35
C GLU A 291 11.63 -9.31 16.55
N HIS A 292 10.55 -10.09 16.36
CA HIS A 292 9.60 -10.37 17.44
C HIS A 292 8.87 -11.71 17.23
N ARG A 293 9.12 -12.68 18.11
CA ARG A 293 8.63 -14.08 17.97
C ARG A 293 7.12 -14.21 17.80
N LEU A 294 6.33 -13.36 18.48
CA LEU A 294 4.86 -13.39 18.46
C LEU A 294 4.23 -12.41 17.45
N ALA A 295 5.03 -11.84 16.54
CA ALA A 295 4.56 -10.83 15.60
C ALA A 295 3.45 -11.32 14.65
N LEU A 296 3.51 -12.60 14.25
CA LEU A 296 2.57 -13.19 13.28
C LEU A 296 1.20 -13.53 13.87
N VAL A 297 1.02 -13.35 15.18
CA VAL A 297 -0.25 -13.62 15.86
C VAL A 297 -0.77 -12.40 16.62
N ASN A 298 0.04 -11.35 16.75
CA ASN A 298 -0.32 -10.17 17.52
C ASN A 298 -0.71 -9.01 16.57
N PRO A 299 -2.01 -8.70 16.41
CA PRO A 299 -2.48 -7.67 15.48
C PRO A 299 -2.06 -6.25 15.90
N TYR A 300 -1.59 -6.06 17.14
CA TYR A 300 -1.15 -4.76 17.65
C TYR A 300 0.32 -4.47 17.35
N LYS A 301 1.09 -5.45 16.86
CA LYS A 301 2.49 -5.25 16.50
C LYS A 301 2.59 -4.85 15.04
N ASN A 302 3.33 -3.78 14.80
CA ASN A 302 3.50 -3.19 13.49
C ASN A 302 4.99 -3.14 13.17
N PHE A 303 5.35 -3.38 11.91
CA PHE A 303 6.73 -3.42 11.47
C PHE A 303 6.89 -2.56 10.23
N ILE A 304 8.07 -1.95 10.10
CA ILE A 304 8.55 -1.43 8.82
C ILE A 304 9.37 -2.53 8.19
N ILE A 305 8.92 -2.99 7.03
CA ILE A 305 9.67 -3.89 6.18
C ILE A 305 10.43 -3.05 5.18
N ARG A 306 11.75 -3.21 5.14
CA ARG A 306 12.61 -2.72 4.08
C ARG A 306 12.99 -3.90 3.20
N LEU A 307 12.61 -3.83 1.93
CA LEU A 307 13.18 -4.69 0.89
C LEU A 307 14.28 -3.89 0.20
N ALA A 308 15.44 -4.52 0.04
CA ALA A 308 16.57 -3.97 -0.67
C ALA A 308 17.04 -4.94 -1.74
N LEU A 309 17.31 -4.42 -2.92
CA LEU A 309 17.82 -5.16 -4.06
C LEU A 309 19.16 -4.55 -4.45
N GLU A 310 20.16 -5.41 -4.60
CA GLU A 310 21.45 -5.06 -5.19
C GLU A 310 21.41 -5.25 -6.72
N ARG A 311 22.38 -4.66 -7.42
CA ARG A 311 22.45 -4.70 -8.89
C ARG A 311 22.56 -6.11 -9.47
N ASP A 312 23.16 -7.03 -8.73
CA ASP A 312 23.31 -8.45 -9.10
C ASP A 312 22.03 -9.27 -8.89
N GLY A 313 20.99 -8.67 -8.30
CA GLY A 313 19.74 -9.35 -7.93
C GLY A 313 19.72 -9.92 -6.51
N THR A 314 20.77 -9.70 -5.71
CA THR A 314 20.78 -10.07 -4.29
C THR A 314 19.70 -9.30 -3.53
N ILE A 315 19.02 -9.98 -2.60
CA ILE A 315 17.84 -9.45 -1.89
C ILE A 315 18.08 -9.43 -0.39
N GLY A 316 17.97 -8.23 0.19
CA GLY A 316 17.93 -7.99 1.62
C GLY A 316 16.49 -7.74 2.10
N VAL A 317 16.11 -8.34 3.23
CA VAL A 317 14.84 -8.06 3.91
C VAL A 317 15.08 -7.80 5.39
N THR A 318 14.79 -6.60 5.84
CA THR A 318 14.88 -6.22 7.26
C THR A 318 13.51 -5.79 7.77
N ALA A 319 13.13 -6.27 8.95
CA ALA A 319 11.95 -5.84 9.68
C ALA A 319 12.38 -5.04 10.91
N ARG A 320 11.73 -3.90 11.15
CA ARG A 320 11.94 -3.09 12.37
C ARG A 320 10.61 -2.90 13.06
N LEU A 321 10.53 -3.21 14.36
CA LEU A 321 9.32 -2.96 15.14
C LEU A 321 9.05 -1.45 15.25
N ILE A 322 7.79 -1.04 15.09
CA ILE A 322 7.33 0.33 15.36
C ILE A 322 6.28 0.32 16.45
N THR A 323 6.48 1.19 17.45
CA THR A 323 5.65 1.31 18.65
C THR A 323 4.43 2.21 18.43
N GLU A 324 4.49 3.11 17.45
CA GLU A 324 3.41 4.06 17.20
C GLU A 324 2.20 3.40 16.55
N ARG A 325 1.07 3.47 17.27
CA ARG A 325 -0.26 3.31 16.65
C ARG A 325 -0.50 4.51 15.77
N ASN A 326 -0.36 4.29 14.48
CA ASN A 326 -0.65 5.32 13.52
C ASN A 326 -2.16 5.31 13.30
N HIS A 327 -2.86 6.38 13.71
CA HIS A 327 -4.26 6.66 13.32
C HIS A 327 -4.38 7.01 11.83
N ALA A 328 -3.44 6.54 11.01
CA ALA A 328 -3.38 6.87 9.62
C ALA A 328 -4.51 6.20 8.84
N CYS A 329 -5.04 6.94 7.87
CA CYS A 329 -5.95 6.38 6.90
C CYS A 329 -5.12 5.63 5.86
N PHE A 330 -5.02 4.31 6.00
CA PHE A 330 -4.25 3.49 5.05
C PHE A 330 -4.99 3.27 3.72
N TRP A 331 -6.32 3.31 3.69
CA TRP A 331 -7.12 3.16 2.48
C TRP A 331 -8.26 4.19 2.43
N PRO A 332 -7.96 5.48 2.25
CA PRO A 332 -9.00 6.47 2.07
C PRO A 332 -9.78 6.16 0.77
N SER A 333 -11.11 6.03 0.88
CA SER A 333 -11.98 6.05 -0.31
C SER A 333 -11.96 7.42 -0.99
N MET A 334 -11.68 8.47 -0.22
CA MET A 334 -11.49 9.84 -0.67
C MET A 334 -10.52 10.55 0.28
N LEU A 335 -9.67 11.42 -0.26
CA LEU A 335 -8.92 12.36 0.56
C LEU A 335 -9.86 13.49 0.99
N LEU A 336 -10.06 13.64 2.29
CA LEU A 336 -10.98 14.65 2.83
C LEU A 336 -10.41 16.05 2.63
N SER A 337 -11.27 17.02 2.31
CA SER A 337 -10.89 18.43 2.14
C SER A 337 -10.17 18.94 3.40
N PRO A 338 -9.15 19.82 3.28
CA PRO A 338 -8.45 20.41 4.43
C PRO A 338 -9.34 21.24 5.35
N ARG A 339 -10.57 21.57 4.91
CA ARG A 339 -11.60 22.27 5.70
C ARG A 339 -12.31 21.35 6.70
N VAL A 340 -12.29 20.04 6.48
CA VAL A 340 -12.92 19.08 7.38
C VAL A 340 -11.99 18.84 8.56
N SER A 341 -12.38 19.34 9.74
CA SER A 341 -11.71 19.00 10.98
C SER A 341 -11.93 17.53 11.29
N LEU A 342 -10.84 16.77 11.30
CA LEU A 342 -10.84 15.36 11.66
C LEU A 342 -10.07 15.20 12.96
N GLU A 343 -10.53 14.29 13.81
CA GLU A 343 -9.80 13.73 14.96
C GLU A 343 -8.63 12.84 14.52
N LEU A 344 -7.91 13.27 13.49
CA LEU A 344 -6.65 12.67 13.07
C LEU A 344 -5.50 13.20 13.93
N ALA A 345 -4.38 12.48 13.90
CA ALA A 345 -3.11 12.94 14.48
C ALA A 345 -2.74 14.35 13.99
N ALA A 346 -1.97 15.08 14.81
CA ALA A 346 -1.46 16.40 14.46
C ALA A 346 -0.76 16.40 13.09
N PRO A 347 -0.94 17.44 12.26
CA PRO A 347 -0.27 17.53 10.98
C PRO A 347 1.25 17.63 11.18
N VAL A 348 1.99 16.96 10.30
CA VAL A 348 3.46 17.00 10.29
C VAL A 348 3.92 18.26 9.59
N PRO A 349 4.85 19.06 10.15
CA PRO A 349 5.44 20.19 9.45
C PRO A 349 6.21 19.73 8.20
N VAL A 350 6.02 20.45 7.10
CA VAL A 350 6.72 20.24 5.83
C VAL A 350 7.44 21.54 5.47
N TYR A 351 8.75 21.55 5.64
CA TYR A 351 9.58 22.73 5.42
C TYR A 351 9.94 22.87 3.94
N ILE A 352 9.82 24.08 3.39
CA ILE A 352 10.31 24.34 2.03
C ILE A 352 11.85 24.33 2.05
N ASP A 353 12.45 23.57 1.14
CA ASP A 353 13.91 23.57 0.96
C ASP A 353 14.40 24.99 0.62
N THR A 354 15.66 25.30 0.94
CA THR A 354 16.28 26.59 0.63
C THR A 354 17.05 26.58 -0.69
N MET A 355 17.22 25.41 -1.30
CA MET A 355 17.89 25.25 -2.58
C MET A 355 17.08 24.38 -3.52
N PRO A 356 17.09 24.68 -4.84
CA PRO A 356 16.51 23.80 -5.84
C PRO A 356 17.25 22.46 -5.83
N THR A 357 16.49 21.41 -6.11
CA THR A 357 16.94 20.03 -6.17
C THR A 357 17.16 19.65 -7.63
N PRO A 358 18.38 19.25 -8.03
CA PRO A 358 18.64 18.83 -9.40
C PRO A 358 17.93 17.50 -9.67
N PHE A 359 17.37 17.34 -10.87
CA PHE A 359 16.75 16.08 -11.27
C PHE A 359 17.72 14.90 -11.17
N SER A 360 17.23 13.78 -10.63
CA SER A 360 17.98 12.54 -10.57
C SER A 360 17.03 11.35 -10.48
N LEU A 361 17.42 10.21 -11.06
CA LEU A 361 16.70 8.94 -10.88
C LEU A 361 16.64 8.53 -9.40
N HIS A 362 17.54 9.03 -8.55
CA HIS A 362 17.52 8.80 -7.10
C HIS A 362 16.41 9.57 -6.35
N LEU A 363 15.79 10.57 -7.00
CA LEU A 363 14.59 11.24 -6.48
C LEU A 363 13.33 10.49 -6.89
N ARG A 364 13.29 10.07 -8.16
CA ARG A 364 12.16 9.33 -8.73
C ARG A 364 11.99 7.95 -8.11
N HIS A 365 13.10 7.26 -7.84
CA HIS A 365 13.14 5.92 -7.29
C HIS A 365 13.75 5.91 -5.89
N CYS A 366 13.19 5.09 -5.01
CA CYS A 366 13.73 4.96 -3.67
C CYS A 366 15.02 4.13 -3.69
N THR A 367 16.18 4.78 -3.55
CA THR A 367 17.49 4.12 -3.49
C THR A 367 18.19 4.35 -2.15
N SER A 368 19.21 3.57 -1.83
CA SER A 368 20.08 3.85 -0.68
C SER A 368 20.98 5.07 -0.87
N ASN A 369 21.15 5.57 -2.10
CA ASN A 369 21.81 6.84 -2.36
C ASN A 369 20.84 7.98 -1.99
N LYS A 370 21.00 8.49 -0.76
CA LYS A 370 20.17 9.56 -0.20
C LYS A 370 20.91 10.89 -0.10
N THR A 371 22.08 11.05 -0.72
CA THR A 371 22.94 12.24 -0.53
C THR A 371 22.20 13.57 -0.78
N ILE A 372 21.51 13.69 -1.91
CA ILE A 372 20.75 14.92 -2.26
C ILE A 372 19.60 15.15 -1.26
N LEU A 373 18.85 14.10 -0.94
CA LEU A 373 17.72 14.16 0.00
C LEU A 373 18.16 14.50 1.43
N ASN A 374 19.30 13.96 1.87
CA ASN A 374 19.91 14.26 3.17
C ASN A 374 20.39 15.70 3.23
N ALA A 375 20.98 16.22 2.15
CA ALA A 375 21.40 17.63 2.08
C ALA A 375 20.20 18.58 2.22
N SER A 376 19.08 18.30 1.54
CA SER A 376 17.82 19.04 1.68
C SER A 376 17.28 19.04 3.12
N ARG A 377 17.30 17.89 3.78
CA ARG A 377 16.91 17.76 5.20
C ARG A 377 17.84 18.51 6.14
N ALA A 378 19.14 18.42 5.92
CA ALA A 378 20.14 19.11 6.74
C ALA A 378 19.97 20.64 6.68
N ARG A 379 19.63 21.21 5.51
CA ARG A 379 19.40 22.65 5.35
C ARG A 379 18.24 23.21 6.18
N VAL A 380 17.29 22.36 6.58
CA VAL A 380 16.18 22.74 7.46
C VAL A 380 16.32 22.19 8.88
N GLY A 381 17.51 21.72 9.26
CA GLY A 381 17.81 21.24 10.62
C GLY A 381 17.34 19.82 10.94
N LEU A 382 16.92 19.03 9.94
CA LEU A 382 16.47 17.65 10.13
C LEU A 382 17.63 16.68 9.99
N LYS A 383 17.86 15.86 11.03
CA LYS A 383 19.05 14.99 11.14
C LYS A 383 18.90 13.64 10.41
N ASP A 384 17.71 13.02 10.43
CA ASP A 384 17.50 11.66 9.91
C ASP A 384 16.37 11.57 8.89
N VAL A 385 16.59 10.85 7.78
CA VAL A 385 15.52 10.42 6.86
C VAL A 385 14.72 9.30 7.51
N GLY A 386 13.42 9.52 7.74
CA GLY A 386 12.51 8.52 8.28
C GLY A 386 11.95 8.83 9.67
N SER A 387 12.39 9.91 10.32
CA SER A 387 11.61 10.53 11.39
C SER A 387 10.34 11.13 10.80
N ARG A 388 9.22 10.96 11.50
CA ARG A 388 7.91 11.53 11.14
C ARG A 388 7.71 12.93 11.73
N GLU A 389 8.69 13.46 12.45
CA GLU A 389 8.57 14.78 13.08
C GLU A 389 8.41 15.89 12.06
N ALA A 390 9.04 15.75 10.88
CA ALA A 390 8.95 16.70 9.79
C ALA A 390 9.41 16.10 8.45
N ASP A 391 9.00 16.73 7.36
CA ASP A 391 9.57 16.48 6.04
C ASP A 391 9.97 17.77 5.32
N VAL A 392 10.55 17.63 4.13
CA VAL A 392 11.02 18.74 3.30
C VAL A 392 10.30 18.73 1.96
N LEU A 393 9.80 19.88 1.55
CA LEU A 393 9.26 20.10 0.21
C LEU A 393 10.40 20.48 -0.74
N LEU A 394 10.63 19.62 -1.72
CA LEU A 394 11.64 19.78 -2.76
C LEU A 394 11.02 20.48 -3.97
N TYR A 395 11.83 21.26 -4.67
CA TYR A 395 11.48 21.91 -5.93
C TYR A 395 12.69 21.92 -6.87
N ASP A 396 12.48 22.03 -8.17
CA ASP A 396 13.55 22.04 -9.17
C ASP A 396 14.06 23.45 -9.49
N HIS A 397 14.99 23.56 -10.46
CA HIS A 397 15.53 24.85 -10.90
C HIS A 397 14.52 25.74 -11.63
N ALA A 398 13.42 25.18 -12.14
CA ALA A 398 12.33 25.93 -12.74
C ALA A 398 11.31 26.42 -11.69
N GLY A 399 11.55 26.14 -10.41
CA GLY A 399 10.62 26.49 -9.33
C GLY A 399 9.39 25.58 -9.30
N MET A 400 9.45 24.38 -9.88
CA MET A 400 8.35 23.41 -9.83
C MET A 400 8.56 22.47 -8.65
N VAL A 401 7.49 22.23 -7.88
CA VAL A 401 7.52 21.28 -6.76
C VAL A 401 7.80 19.87 -7.29
N CYS A 402 8.74 19.18 -6.65
CA CYS A 402 9.11 17.79 -6.95
C CYS A 402 8.46 16.80 -5.97
N GLY A 403 8.14 17.22 -4.74
CA GLY A 403 7.56 16.35 -3.72
C GLY A 403 8.37 16.36 -2.43
N THR A 404 8.42 15.23 -1.71
CA THR A 404 9.19 15.13 -0.45
C THR A 404 10.10 13.90 -0.45
N PRO A 405 11.19 13.90 0.35
CA PRO A 405 12.11 12.77 0.47
C PRO A 405 11.48 11.44 0.87
N SER A 406 10.42 11.47 1.70
CA SER A 406 9.87 10.27 2.34
C SER A 406 8.41 9.96 1.97
N ALA A 407 7.74 10.89 1.29
CA ALA A 407 6.33 10.79 0.97
C ALA A 407 5.95 11.49 -0.34
N THR A 408 4.79 11.12 -0.85
CA THR A 408 4.09 11.86 -1.91
C THR A 408 3.24 12.95 -1.27
N VAL A 409 3.33 14.17 -1.78
CA VAL A 409 2.53 15.31 -1.31
C VAL A 409 1.33 15.55 -2.22
N TYR A 410 0.20 15.93 -1.63
CA TYR A 410 -1.03 16.26 -2.33
C TYR A 410 -1.57 17.62 -1.85
N PHE A 411 -1.71 18.53 -2.79
CA PHE A 411 -2.20 19.90 -2.62
C PHE A 411 -3.68 19.98 -3.00
N PHE A 412 -4.49 20.65 -2.20
CA PHE A 412 -5.91 20.82 -2.50
C PHE A 412 -6.13 22.10 -3.32
N ARG A 413 -6.62 21.98 -4.55
CA ARG A 413 -6.91 23.10 -5.45
C ARG A 413 -8.25 22.83 -6.14
N GLU A 414 -9.09 23.85 -6.26
CA GLU A 414 -10.33 23.77 -7.06
C GLU A 414 -11.23 22.56 -6.71
N GLY A 415 -11.28 22.18 -5.43
CA GLY A 415 -12.11 21.04 -4.99
C GLY A 415 -11.48 19.67 -5.20
N GLN A 416 -10.25 19.58 -5.71
CA GLN A 416 -9.56 18.33 -6.01
C GLN A 416 -8.13 18.31 -5.46
N TYR A 417 -7.55 17.12 -5.37
CA TYR A 417 -6.15 16.95 -5.00
C TYR A 417 -5.25 16.87 -6.21
N TYR A 418 -4.15 17.61 -6.15
CA TYR A 418 -3.09 17.62 -7.13
C TYR A 418 -1.79 17.16 -6.48
N THR A 419 -1.00 16.39 -7.21
CA THR A 419 0.34 15.97 -6.80
C THR A 419 1.32 16.36 -7.90
N PRO A 420 2.60 16.64 -7.57
CA PRO A 420 3.61 16.92 -8.58
C PRO A 420 3.65 15.86 -9.68
N ASP A 421 3.77 16.32 -10.92
CA ASP A 421 3.95 15.45 -12.08
C ASP A 421 5.23 14.62 -11.95
N ILE A 422 5.18 13.35 -12.35
CA ILE A 422 6.32 12.43 -12.26
C ILE A 422 7.55 12.91 -13.04
N SER A 423 7.37 13.73 -14.07
CA SER A 423 8.46 14.34 -14.83
C SER A 423 9.29 15.35 -14.02
N THR A 424 8.75 15.93 -12.93
CA THR A 424 9.52 16.82 -12.04
C THR A 424 10.48 16.05 -11.11
N GLY A 425 10.52 14.71 -11.22
CA GLY A 425 11.40 13.85 -10.41
C GLY A 425 10.78 13.38 -9.09
N CYS A 426 9.45 13.46 -8.98
CA CYS A 426 8.74 13.03 -7.77
C CYS A 426 8.92 11.53 -7.49
N LEU A 427 8.93 11.17 -6.20
CA LEU A 427 9.01 9.78 -5.77
C LEU A 427 7.78 9.01 -6.24
N ALA A 428 7.96 8.10 -7.20
CA ALA A 428 6.93 7.24 -7.74
C ALA A 428 6.69 6.00 -6.83
N GLY A 429 6.38 6.28 -5.57
CA GLY A 429 6.21 5.28 -4.52
C GLY A 429 4.94 4.44 -4.67
N ALA A 430 4.83 3.40 -3.83
CA ALA A 430 3.70 2.48 -3.84
C ALA A 430 2.35 3.18 -3.53
N SER A 431 2.31 4.10 -2.57
CA SER A 431 1.10 4.87 -2.24
C SER A 431 0.70 5.87 -3.32
N PHE A 432 1.67 6.49 -4.01
CA PHE A 432 1.43 7.31 -5.19
C PHE A 432 0.72 6.50 -6.27
N ALA A 433 1.30 5.37 -6.68
CA ALA A 433 0.72 4.52 -7.71
C ALA A 433 -0.68 4.03 -7.33
N TRP A 434 -0.90 3.68 -6.07
CA TRP A 434 -2.21 3.30 -5.54
C TRP A 434 -3.23 4.45 -5.59
N ALA A 435 -2.81 5.68 -5.24
CA ALA A 435 -3.66 6.87 -5.27
C ALA A 435 -4.07 7.27 -6.69
N MET A 436 -3.13 7.19 -7.65
CA MET A 436 -3.39 7.47 -9.06
C MET A 436 -4.38 6.47 -9.66
N GLU A 437 -4.20 5.16 -9.38
CA GLU A 437 -5.10 4.11 -9.87
C GLU A 437 -6.55 4.28 -9.35
N ARG A 438 -6.73 4.92 -8.19
CA ARG A 438 -8.03 5.23 -7.59
C ARG A 438 -8.55 6.63 -7.89
N SER A 439 -7.86 7.40 -8.72
CA SER A 439 -8.23 8.79 -9.02
C SER A 439 -8.40 9.66 -7.76
N LEU A 440 -7.63 9.38 -6.70
CA LEU A 440 -7.69 10.19 -5.47
C LEU A 440 -7.04 11.57 -5.62
N ALA A 441 -6.15 11.69 -6.61
CA ALA A 441 -5.50 12.93 -6.98
C ALA A 441 -5.12 12.90 -8.47
N ARG A 442 -4.80 14.07 -9.01
CA ARG A 442 -4.30 14.27 -10.38
C ARG A 442 -2.86 14.77 -10.36
N GLN A 443 -2.09 14.43 -11.39
CA GLN A 443 -0.76 15.01 -11.57
C GLN A 443 -0.87 16.42 -12.18
N ALA A 444 0.00 17.33 -11.74
CA ALA A 444 0.15 18.66 -12.32
C ALA A 444 1.54 19.22 -12.07
N PHE A 445 1.94 20.20 -12.89
CA PHE A 445 3.04 21.09 -12.54
C PHE A 445 2.55 22.07 -11.48
N ILE A 446 3.22 22.07 -10.33
CA ILE A 446 2.83 22.89 -9.18
C ILE A 446 3.96 23.90 -8.93
N PRO A 447 3.78 25.18 -9.31
CA PRO A 447 4.76 26.22 -9.06
C PRO A 447 4.96 26.46 -7.56
N LEU A 448 6.21 26.68 -7.14
CA LEU A 448 6.58 26.93 -5.76
C LEU A 448 5.97 28.25 -5.23
N ASP A 449 5.80 29.25 -6.09
CA ASP A 449 5.20 30.55 -5.74
C ASP A 449 3.70 30.47 -5.39
N GLN A 450 3.04 29.36 -5.76
CA GLN A 450 1.65 29.06 -5.37
C GLN A 450 1.53 28.30 -4.04
N ILE A 451 2.66 28.03 -3.38
CA ILE A 451 2.70 27.32 -2.10
C ILE A 451 2.74 28.34 -0.96
N CYS A 452 1.74 28.26 -0.08
CA CYS A 452 1.60 29.18 1.05
C CYS A 452 2.04 28.54 2.37
N GLU A 453 2.57 29.36 3.27
CA GLU A 453 2.77 28.93 4.66
C GLU A 453 1.43 28.65 5.34
N GLY A 454 1.40 27.64 6.22
CA GLY A 454 0.19 27.16 6.88
C GLY A 454 -0.71 26.32 5.97
N GLU A 455 -0.34 26.12 4.71
CA GLU A 455 -1.14 25.33 3.78
C GLU A 455 -1.22 23.87 4.23
N LYS A 456 -2.44 23.35 4.32
CA LYS A 456 -2.70 21.97 4.71
C LYS A 456 -2.60 21.06 3.48
N VAL A 457 -1.76 20.04 3.59
CA VAL A 457 -1.53 19.04 2.53
C VAL A 457 -1.81 17.64 3.04
N TRP A 458 -2.03 16.70 2.13
CA TRP A 458 -1.89 15.28 2.45
C TRP A 458 -0.49 14.80 2.09
N LEU A 459 -0.01 13.85 2.87
CA LEU A 459 1.21 13.10 2.63
C LEU A 459 0.86 11.62 2.57
N SER A 460 1.53 10.85 1.71
CA SER A 460 1.39 9.40 1.70
C SER A 460 2.71 8.66 1.51
N ASN A 461 2.85 7.52 2.20
CA ASN A 461 3.83 6.50 1.87
C ASN A 461 3.33 5.11 2.29
N ALA A 462 3.99 4.05 1.82
CA ALA A 462 3.58 2.67 2.12
C ALA A 462 3.91 2.21 3.56
N VAL A 463 4.42 3.08 4.42
CA VAL A 463 4.67 2.78 5.85
C VAL A 463 3.60 3.40 6.73
N ASN A 464 3.29 4.67 6.47
CA ASN A 464 2.43 5.52 7.28
C ASN A 464 1.04 5.71 6.70
N GLY A 465 0.72 5.14 5.53
CA GLY A 465 -0.56 5.40 4.87
C GLY A 465 -0.68 6.86 4.45
N PHE A 466 -1.90 7.39 4.52
CA PHE A 466 -2.20 8.80 4.27
C PHE A 466 -2.32 9.54 5.59
N TYR A 467 -1.63 10.68 5.69
CA TYR A 467 -1.57 11.52 6.88
C TYR A 467 -1.47 13.00 6.50
N ARG A 468 -1.74 13.89 7.45
CA ARG A 468 -1.77 15.33 7.22
C ARG A 468 -0.37 15.94 7.34
N GLY A 469 -0.08 16.89 6.47
CA GLY A 469 1.05 17.80 6.57
C GLY A 469 0.58 19.25 6.63
N ILE A 470 1.46 20.12 7.11
CA ILE A 470 1.27 21.57 7.05
C ILE A 470 2.55 22.20 6.50
N ILE A 471 2.43 23.02 5.46
CA ILE A 471 3.57 23.75 4.91
C ILE A 471 4.04 24.76 5.95
N ALA A 472 5.32 24.73 6.26
CA ALA A 472 5.97 25.67 7.18
C ALA A 472 7.12 26.35 6.46
N ARG A 473 7.30 27.66 6.69
CA ARG A 473 8.60 28.28 6.40
C ARG A 473 9.54 27.95 7.56
N ARG A 474 10.83 28.19 7.37
CA ARG A 474 11.97 27.82 8.25
C ARG A 474 11.56 27.40 9.66
N HIS A 475 12.12 26.28 10.13
CA HIS A 475 12.32 26.12 11.56
C HIS A 475 13.22 27.27 12.00
N GLU A 476 12.65 28.35 12.55
CA GLU A 476 13.42 29.24 13.42
C GLU A 476 13.88 28.32 14.54
N VAL A 477 15.09 27.79 14.40
CA VAL A 477 15.79 27.21 15.53
C VAL A 477 15.87 28.37 16.49
N ALA A 478 14.99 28.38 17.50
CA ALA A 478 15.07 29.32 18.60
C ALA A 478 16.55 29.35 18.98
N GLY A 479 17.19 30.50 18.76
CA GLY A 479 18.62 30.66 18.99
C GLY A 479 18.94 30.21 20.42
N PRO A 480 20.14 29.67 20.66
CA PRO A 480 20.54 29.16 21.97
C PRO A 480 20.34 30.17 23.10
#